data_AF-A0A3D1AUK9-F1
#
_entry.id   AF-A0A3D1AUK9-F1
#
_cell.length_a   1.000
_cell.length_b   1.000
_cell.length_c   1.000
_cell.angle_alpha   90.00
_cell.angle_beta   90.00
_cell.angle_gamma   90.00
#
_symmetry.space_group_name_H-M   'P 1'
#
loop_
_entity.id
_entity.type
_entity.pdbx_description
1 polymer ?
#
loop_
_entity_poly.entity_id
_entity_poly.type
_entity_poly.pdbx_seq_one_letter_code
_entity_poly.pdbx_strand_id
1 'polypeptide(L)'
;MLLAVLLAVGSLAAASYQGPRPAKPDVLYLLHADNLVETEQQTATEEHKGSGKKAVATYVLAGAGSPVKTPLASPVFIIQPKTLDVNQLGVYRMESREGRREIVLNSKKQGHGITLTVAPLEEGLYRVEVADSLPNGEYVITPQGSNLVFAFAVY
;
A
#
# COMPACT_ATOMS: atom_id res chain seq x y z
N MET A 1 58.46 23.68 -15.92
CA MET A 1 57.06 23.90 -16.36
C MET A 1 56.16 23.12 -15.42
N LEU A 2 55.33 23.82 -14.65
CA LEU A 2 54.42 23.23 -13.66
C LEU A 2 53.13 22.83 -14.40
N LEU A 3 52.80 21.53 -14.42
CA LEU A 3 51.57 21.03 -15.04
C LEU A 3 50.48 20.99 -13.95
N ALA A 4 49.53 21.93 -14.00
CA ALA A 4 48.39 21.95 -13.10
C ALA A 4 47.29 21.01 -13.64
N VAL A 5 46.98 19.96 -12.88
CA VAL A 5 45.84 19.07 -13.11
C VAL A 5 44.58 19.74 -12.59
N LEU A 6 43.61 19.99 -13.46
CA LEU A 6 42.29 20.49 -13.09
C LEU A 6 41.33 19.30 -12.96
N LEU A 7 41.15 18.77 -11.75
CA LEU A 7 40.04 17.85 -11.45
C LEU A 7 38.75 18.67 -11.36
N ALA A 8 37.93 18.61 -12.41
CA ALA A 8 36.54 19.06 -12.35
C ALA A 8 35.74 18.04 -11.54
N VAL A 9 35.50 18.34 -10.27
CA VAL A 9 34.57 17.58 -9.42
C VAL A 9 33.16 18.02 -9.80
N GLY A 10 32.56 17.32 -10.78
CA GLY A 10 31.15 17.53 -11.12
C GLY A 10 30.28 17.01 -9.99
N SER A 11 29.68 17.93 -9.22
CA SER A 11 28.61 17.59 -8.28
C SER A 11 27.44 17.00 -9.07
N LEU A 12 27.25 15.67 -9.01
CA LEU A 12 25.96 15.09 -9.36
C LEU A 12 24.95 15.60 -8.32
N ALA A 13 24.28 16.70 -8.63
CA ALA A 13 23.06 17.07 -7.91
C ALA A 13 22.08 15.90 -8.12
N ALA A 14 21.77 15.17 -7.06
CA ALA A 14 20.68 14.21 -7.08
C ALA A 14 19.43 14.97 -7.51
N ALA A 15 18.86 14.59 -8.65
CA ALA A 15 17.66 15.24 -9.16
C ALA A 15 16.54 15.06 -8.11
N SER A 16 16.06 16.17 -7.55
CA SER A 16 14.95 16.17 -6.60
C SER A 16 13.70 15.59 -7.26
N TYR A 17 12.89 14.87 -6.48
CA TYR A 17 11.65 14.27 -6.97
C TYR A 17 10.68 15.38 -7.41
N GLN A 18 10.18 15.26 -8.65
CA GLN A 18 9.30 16.25 -9.28
C GLN A 18 7.87 15.73 -9.50
N GLY A 19 7.59 14.50 -9.07
CA GLY A 19 6.26 13.91 -9.21
C GLY A 19 5.26 14.46 -8.18
N PRO A 20 4.00 13.99 -8.24
CA PRO A 20 2.97 14.43 -7.32
C PRO A 20 3.27 13.96 -5.89
N ARG A 21 2.77 14.71 -4.89
CA ARG A 21 2.98 14.45 -3.46
C ARG A 21 1.67 14.20 -2.73
N PRO A 22 1.62 13.25 -1.78
CA PRO A 22 0.47 13.02 -0.92
C PRO A 22 -0.01 14.30 -0.24
N ALA A 23 -1.33 14.53 -0.23
CA ALA A 23 -1.91 15.67 0.48
C ALA A 23 -1.94 15.46 2.01
N LYS A 24 -1.96 14.19 2.45
CA LYS A 24 -2.01 13.79 3.86
C LYS A 24 -0.87 12.82 4.17
N PRO A 25 -0.19 12.98 5.33
CA PRO A 25 0.75 11.97 5.80
C PRO A 25 0.02 10.69 6.24
N ASP A 26 0.75 9.59 6.31
CA ASP A 26 0.24 8.26 6.74
C ASP A 26 -0.93 7.70 5.91
N VAL A 27 -1.14 8.23 4.70
CA VAL A 27 -2.15 7.73 3.75
C VAL A 27 -1.46 7.26 2.47
N LEU A 28 -1.83 6.06 2.00
CA LEU A 28 -1.40 5.56 0.70
C LEU A 28 -2.21 6.28 -0.39
N TYR A 29 -1.53 6.91 -1.33
CA TYR A 29 -2.16 7.47 -2.52
C TYR A 29 -1.84 6.59 -3.71
N LEU A 30 -2.86 6.06 -4.37
CA LEU A 30 -2.73 5.35 -5.63
C LEU A 30 -2.21 6.32 -6.71
N LEU A 31 -1.06 6.01 -7.29
CA LEU A 31 -0.53 6.72 -8.45
C LEU A 31 -1.28 6.27 -9.69
N HIS A 32 -2.07 7.16 -10.25
CA HIS A 32 -2.83 6.94 -11.48
C HIS A 32 -2.40 7.98 -12.52
N ALA A 33 -1.61 7.52 -13.50
CA ALA A 33 -0.89 8.40 -14.43
C ALA A 33 -0.01 9.41 -13.67
N ASP A 34 -0.29 10.71 -13.82
CA ASP A 34 0.39 11.84 -13.17
C ASP A 34 -0.34 12.34 -11.91
N ASN A 35 -1.41 11.66 -11.49
CA ASN A 35 -2.24 12.07 -10.36
C ASN A 35 -2.14 11.09 -9.18
N LEU A 36 -2.40 11.61 -7.99
CA LEU A 36 -2.54 10.84 -6.77
C LEU A 36 -4.01 10.75 -6.37
N VAL A 37 -4.51 9.53 -6.24
CA VAL A 37 -5.86 9.24 -5.77
C VAL A 37 -5.77 8.70 -4.35
N GLU A 38 -6.39 9.38 -3.39
CA GLU A 38 -6.44 8.92 -2.01
C GLU A 38 -7.14 7.55 -1.95
N THR A 39 -6.50 6.54 -1.35
CA THR A 39 -7.16 5.24 -1.13
C THR A 39 -8.35 5.38 -0.20
N GLU A 40 -9.31 4.47 -0.32
CA GLU A 40 -10.44 4.43 0.61
C GLU A 40 -9.97 3.95 1.98
N GLN A 41 -9.85 4.87 2.92
CA GLN A 41 -9.44 4.55 4.28
C GLN A 41 -10.63 4.09 5.13
N GLN A 42 -10.50 2.93 5.77
CA GLN A 42 -11.49 2.40 6.72
C GLN A 42 -10.79 1.70 7.89
N THR A 43 -11.54 1.40 8.95
CA THR A 43 -11.11 0.45 9.98
C THR A 43 -11.93 -0.81 9.81
N ALA A 44 -11.26 -1.95 9.63
CA ALA A 44 -11.91 -3.24 9.51
C ALA A 44 -12.53 -3.68 10.84
N THR A 45 -13.75 -4.19 10.77
CA THR A 45 -14.41 -4.85 11.90
C THR A 45 -13.97 -6.30 11.95
N GLU A 46 -13.50 -6.76 13.11
CA GLU A 46 -13.07 -8.13 13.33
C GLU A 46 -14.19 -8.97 13.95
N GLU A 47 -14.73 -9.90 13.17
CA GLU A 47 -15.75 -10.86 13.59
C GLU A 47 -15.08 -12.22 13.86
N HIS A 48 -15.23 -12.75 15.08
CA HIS A 48 -14.70 -14.06 15.44
C HIS A 48 -15.76 -15.15 15.36
N LYS A 49 -15.43 -16.26 14.70
CA LYS A 49 -16.23 -17.50 14.73
C LYS A 49 -15.44 -18.64 15.36
N GLY A 50 -16.07 -19.36 16.29
CA GLY A 50 -15.46 -20.48 17.04
C GLY A 50 -14.78 -20.05 18.33
N SER A 51 -14.09 -20.98 18.99
CA SER A 51 -13.35 -20.75 20.24
C SER A 51 -12.02 -21.50 20.29
N GLY A 52 -11.06 -20.98 21.06
CA GLY A 52 -9.73 -21.58 21.24
C GLY A 52 -8.93 -21.69 19.94
N LYS A 53 -8.19 -22.79 19.75
CA LYS A 53 -7.30 -23.02 18.59
C LYS A 53 -8.03 -23.14 17.23
N LYS A 54 -9.37 -23.13 17.22
CA LYS A 54 -10.21 -23.17 16.01
C LYS A 54 -10.84 -21.81 15.68
N ALA A 55 -10.53 -20.76 16.45
CA ALA A 55 -11.03 -19.42 16.17
C ALA A 55 -10.56 -18.97 14.77
N VAL A 56 -11.52 -18.47 14.00
CA VAL A 56 -11.29 -17.88 12.69
C VAL A 56 -11.74 -16.42 12.77
N ALA A 57 -10.86 -15.51 12.38
CA ALA A 57 -11.16 -14.09 12.31
C ALA A 57 -11.61 -13.75 10.88
N THR A 58 -12.76 -13.11 10.78
CA THR A 58 -13.25 -12.49 9.55
C THR A 58 -13.13 -10.98 9.70
N TYR A 59 -12.38 -10.35 8.80
CA TYR A 59 -12.26 -8.90 8.76
C TYR A 59 -13.21 -8.35 7.72
N VAL A 60 -14.01 -7.36 8.11
CA VAL A 60 -15.14 -6.85 7.32
C VAL A 60 -15.00 -5.35 7.09
N LEU A 61 -15.23 -4.94 5.85
CA LEU A 61 -15.37 -3.55 5.42
C LEU A 61 -16.77 -3.26 4.93
N ALA A 62 -17.27 -2.07 5.25
CA ALA A 62 -18.55 -1.61 4.76
C ALA A 62 -18.46 -1.25 3.26
N GLY A 63 -19.55 -1.49 2.53
CA GLY A 63 -19.65 -1.19 1.10
C GLY A 63 -19.20 -2.35 0.20
N ALA A 64 -19.88 -2.47 -0.94
CA ALA A 64 -19.74 -3.59 -1.87
C ALA A 64 -18.44 -3.57 -2.68
N GLY A 65 -17.74 -2.44 -2.74
CA GLY A 65 -16.54 -2.25 -3.54
C GLY A 65 -15.89 -0.90 -3.28
N SER A 66 -14.59 -0.80 -3.53
CA SER A 66 -13.86 0.45 -3.37
C SER A 66 -14.19 1.43 -4.50
N PRO A 67 -14.36 2.73 -4.21
CA PRO A 67 -14.45 3.74 -5.24
C PRO A 67 -13.09 4.01 -5.92
N VAL A 68 -11.99 3.57 -5.31
CA VAL A 68 -10.62 3.81 -5.81
C VAL A 68 -10.20 2.62 -6.66
N LYS A 69 -10.00 2.86 -7.96
CA LYS A 69 -9.82 1.79 -8.93
C LYS A 69 -8.62 2.03 -9.83
N THR A 70 -7.98 0.95 -10.26
CA THR A 70 -6.90 0.99 -11.24
C THR A 70 -7.01 -0.17 -12.24
N PRO A 71 -6.69 0.06 -13.52
CA PRO A 71 -6.55 -1.03 -14.50
C PRO A 71 -5.17 -1.71 -14.41
N LEU A 72 -4.26 -1.22 -13.55
CA LEU A 72 -2.92 -1.77 -13.43
C LEU A 72 -2.93 -2.98 -12.50
N ALA A 73 -2.49 -4.12 -13.03
CA ALA A 73 -2.32 -5.34 -12.24
C ALA A 73 -1.17 -5.24 -11.22
N SER A 74 -0.21 -4.32 -11.41
CA SER A 74 0.80 -3.97 -10.40
C SER A 74 0.60 -2.51 -9.98
N PRO A 75 -0.34 -2.22 -9.06
CA PRO A 75 -0.59 -0.87 -8.57
C PRO A 75 0.62 -0.26 -7.88
N VAL A 76 0.74 1.05 -8.01
CA VAL A 76 1.81 1.86 -7.42
C VAL A 76 1.17 2.87 -6.49
N PHE A 77 1.74 3.04 -5.31
CA PHE A 77 1.29 3.99 -4.30
C PHE A 77 2.43 4.91 -3.89
N ILE A 78 2.10 6.14 -3.54
CA ILE A 78 3.01 7.10 -2.93
C ILE A 78 2.53 7.39 -1.52
N ILE A 79 3.45 7.42 -0.55
CA ILE A 79 3.17 7.75 0.83
C ILE A 79 4.26 8.66 1.40
N GLN A 80 3.82 9.60 2.23
CA GLN A 80 4.68 10.36 3.13
C GLN A 80 4.40 9.89 4.56
N PRO A 81 5.16 8.92 5.10
CA PRO A 81 4.92 8.40 6.43
C PRO A 81 5.32 9.42 7.50
N LYS A 82 4.54 9.47 8.57
CA LYS A 82 4.82 10.19 9.82
C LYS A 82 4.84 9.23 11.01
N THR A 83 3.90 8.28 11.04
CA THR A 83 3.80 7.27 12.10
C THR A 83 3.72 5.85 11.55
N LEU A 84 3.34 5.68 10.28
CA LEU A 84 3.21 4.39 9.63
C LEU A 84 4.59 3.83 9.26
N ASP A 85 4.85 2.57 9.63
CA ASP A 85 6.02 1.82 9.14
C ASP A 85 5.71 1.18 7.79
N VAL A 86 6.28 1.75 6.73
CA VAL A 86 6.08 1.32 5.34
C VAL A 86 6.59 -0.10 5.08
N ASN A 87 7.51 -0.61 5.91
CA ASN A 87 8.08 -1.96 5.75
C ASN A 87 7.24 -3.06 6.43
N GLN A 88 6.17 -2.66 7.13
CA GLN A 88 5.25 -3.57 7.81
C GLN A 88 3.88 -3.56 7.12
N LEU A 89 3.81 -3.17 5.85
CA LEU A 89 2.58 -3.18 5.06
C LEU A 89 2.36 -4.55 4.41
N GLY A 90 1.10 -5.01 4.40
CA GLY A 90 0.67 -6.21 3.69
C GLY A 90 -0.55 -5.95 2.82
N VAL A 91 -0.61 -6.60 1.66
CA VAL A 91 -1.75 -6.54 0.74
C VAL A 91 -2.58 -7.80 0.89
N TYR A 92 -3.90 -7.65 0.95
CA TYR A 92 -4.83 -8.77 1.06
C TYR A 92 -6.01 -8.60 0.10
N ARG A 93 -6.39 -9.71 -0.57
CA ARG A 93 -7.60 -9.76 -1.40
C ARG A 93 -8.83 -9.88 -0.51
N MET A 94 -9.86 -9.09 -0.81
CA MET A 94 -11.17 -9.19 -0.18
C MET A 94 -12.20 -9.76 -1.13
N GLU A 95 -13.22 -10.41 -0.56
CA GLU A 95 -14.37 -10.93 -1.29
C GLU A 95 -15.58 -10.03 -1.05
N SER A 96 -16.20 -9.53 -2.11
CA SER A 96 -17.45 -8.77 -2.02
C SER A 96 -18.65 -9.72 -1.92
N ARG A 97 -19.41 -9.62 -0.83
CA ARG A 97 -20.62 -10.43 -0.57
C ARG A 97 -21.65 -9.59 0.16
N GLU A 98 -22.92 -9.69 -0.24
CA GLU A 98 -24.05 -9.08 0.51
C GLU A 98 -23.87 -7.58 0.84
N GLY A 99 -23.24 -6.81 -0.05
CA GLY A 99 -23.03 -5.37 0.15
C GLY A 99 -21.86 -4.98 1.05
N ARG A 100 -21.03 -5.95 1.47
CA ARG A 100 -19.80 -5.75 2.25
C ARG A 100 -18.62 -6.46 1.60
N ARG A 101 -17.41 -6.12 2.01
CA ARG A 101 -16.18 -6.81 1.63
C ARG A 101 -15.64 -7.56 2.85
N GLU A 102 -15.26 -8.82 2.68
CA GLU A 102 -14.75 -9.64 3.78
C GLU A 102 -13.51 -10.45 3.39
N ILE A 103 -12.64 -10.69 4.36
CA ILE A 103 -11.53 -11.65 4.26
C ILE A 103 -11.49 -12.51 5.52
N VAL A 104 -11.32 -13.81 5.31
CA VAL A 104 -11.18 -14.79 6.39
C VAL A 104 -9.70 -15.11 6.60
N LEU A 105 -9.13 -14.68 7.72
CA LEU A 105 -7.78 -15.00 8.12
C LEU A 105 -7.81 -16.07 9.21
N ASN A 106 -7.15 -17.19 8.97
CA ASN A 106 -6.86 -18.17 10.01
C ASN A 106 -5.43 -17.97 10.52
N SER A 107 -5.13 -18.46 11.72
CA SER A 107 -3.81 -18.31 12.36
C SER A 107 -2.62 -18.84 11.56
N LYS A 108 -2.86 -19.63 10.49
CA LYS A 108 -1.83 -20.08 9.53
C LYS A 108 -1.70 -19.17 8.29
N LYS A 109 -2.76 -18.45 7.92
CA LYS A 109 -2.84 -17.52 6.78
C LYS A 109 -2.55 -16.06 7.15
N GLN A 110 -2.41 -15.75 8.44
CA GLN A 110 -1.89 -14.45 8.89
C GLN A 110 -0.48 -14.14 8.33
N GLY A 111 0.23 -15.14 7.78
CA GLY A 111 1.65 -15.05 7.46
C GLY A 111 2.04 -14.28 6.19
N HIS A 112 1.30 -14.34 5.08
CA HIS A 112 1.82 -13.81 3.80
C HIS A 112 0.73 -13.07 3.03
N GLY A 113 0.55 -11.78 3.33
CA GLY A 113 -0.06 -10.86 2.37
C GLY A 113 0.79 -10.83 1.09
N ILE A 114 0.19 -10.37 -0.01
CA ILE A 114 0.94 -10.14 -1.26
C ILE A 114 2.05 -9.13 -0.96
N THR A 115 3.27 -9.42 -1.43
CA THR A 115 4.47 -8.66 -1.06
C THR A 115 4.44 -7.27 -1.70
N LEU A 116 4.95 -6.29 -0.94
CA LEU A 116 5.16 -4.93 -1.41
C LEU A 116 6.66 -4.66 -1.57
N THR A 117 7.02 -3.95 -2.64
CA THR A 117 8.33 -3.34 -2.81
C THR A 117 8.25 -1.89 -2.35
N VAL A 118 9.10 -1.50 -1.42
CA VAL A 118 9.20 -0.13 -0.92
C VAL A 118 10.51 0.48 -1.40
N ALA A 119 10.44 1.63 -2.08
CA ALA A 119 11.60 2.37 -2.55
C ALA A 119 11.52 3.85 -2.14
N PRO A 120 12.58 4.44 -1.59
CA PRO A 120 12.61 5.87 -1.30
C PRO A 120 12.62 6.66 -2.62
N LEU A 121 11.83 7.74 -2.69
CA LEU A 121 11.82 8.70 -3.79
C LEU A 121 12.61 9.96 -3.44
N GLU A 122 12.41 10.44 -2.22
CA GLU A 122 13.17 11.50 -1.56
C GLU A 122 13.11 11.27 -0.04
N GLU A 123 13.77 12.12 0.75
CA GLU A 123 13.70 12.03 2.21
C GLU A 123 12.24 12.11 2.68
N GLY A 124 11.77 11.07 3.36
CA GLY A 124 10.41 11.01 3.89
C GLY A 124 9.31 10.74 2.86
N LEU A 125 9.65 10.42 1.60
CA LEU A 125 8.68 10.08 0.55
C LEU A 125 9.02 8.72 -0.06
N TYR A 126 8.03 7.84 -0.11
CA TYR A 126 8.24 6.46 -0.55
C TYR A 126 7.27 6.07 -1.65
N ARG A 127 7.79 5.31 -2.61
CA ARG A 127 7.01 4.54 -3.58
C ARG A 127 6.81 3.14 -3.02
N VAL A 128 5.56 2.70 -2.99
CA VAL A 128 5.14 1.36 -2.55
C VAL A 128 4.47 0.69 -3.74
N GLU A 129 5.01 -0.43 -4.20
CA GLU A 129 4.52 -1.14 -5.37
C GLU A 129 4.14 -2.56 -4.99
N VAL A 130 3.04 -3.07 -5.55
CA VAL A 130 2.70 -4.48 -5.41
C VAL A 130 3.66 -5.31 -6.27
N ALA A 131 4.44 -6.17 -5.60
CA ALA A 131 5.51 -6.92 -6.26
C ALA A 131 4.99 -7.93 -7.30
N ASP A 132 3.81 -8.49 -7.03
CA ASP A 132 3.14 -9.46 -7.90
C ASP A 132 2.02 -8.80 -8.72
N SER A 133 1.71 -9.39 -9.87
CA SER A 133 0.52 -9.04 -10.64
C SER A 133 -0.74 -9.49 -9.91
N LEU A 134 -1.58 -8.54 -9.55
CA LEU A 134 -2.90 -8.74 -8.96
C LEU A 134 -3.94 -9.05 -10.04
N PRO A 135 -4.72 -10.14 -9.91
CA PRO A 135 -5.93 -10.33 -10.71
C PRO A 135 -6.98 -9.27 -10.38
N ASN A 136 -7.99 -9.12 -11.24
CA ASN A 136 -9.15 -8.28 -10.95
C ASN A 136 -9.81 -8.67 -9.61
N GLY A 137 -10.17 -7.66 -8.82
CA GLY A 137 -10.76 -7.85 -7.50
C GLY A 137 -10.59 -6.66 -6.55
N GLU A 138 -11.10 -6.83 -5.34
CA GLU A 138 -11.01 -5.88 -4.24
C GLU A 138 -9.80 -6.22 -3.36
N TYR A 139 -9.07 -5.20 -2.94
CA TYR A 139 -7.85 -5.34 -2.17
C TYR A 139 -7.77 -4.29 -1.06
N VAL A 140 -7.02 -4.64 -0.02
CA VAL A 140 -6.63 -3.72 1.05
C VAL A 140 -5.13 -3.77 1.26
N ILE A 141 -4.55 -2.62 1.57
CA ILE A 141 -3.23 -2.52 2.20
C ILE A 141 -3.44 -2.22 3.67
N THR A 142 -2.77 -2.95 4.56
CA THR A 142 -2.83 -2.72 6.00
C THR A 142 -1.46 -2.85 6.64
N PRO A 143 -1.11 -2.00 7.63
CA PRO A 143 0.01 -2.25 8.52
C PRO A 143 -0.21 -3.53 9.34
N GLN A 144 0.86 -4.29 9.56
CA GLN A 144 0.83 -5.50 10.38
C GLN A 144 0.31 -5.20 11.79
N GLY A 145 -0.65 -6.00 12.24
CA GLY A 145 -1.28 -5.83 13.56
C GLY A 145 -2.27 -4.67 13.66
N SER A 146 -2.62 -4.03 12.54
CA SER A 146 -3.60 -2.96 12.49
C SER A 146 -4.88 -3.39 11.75
N ASN A 147 -6.01 -2.85 12.20
CA ASN A 147 -7.28 -2.92 11.48
C ASN A 147 -7.49 -1.71 10.56
N LEU A 148 -6.57 -0.73 10.55
CA LEU A 148 -6.58 0.37 9.58
C LEU A 148 -6.28 -0.19 8.18
N VAL A 149 -7.16 0.07 7.23
CA VAL A 149 -7.01 -0.38 5.85
C VAL A 149 -7.04 0.77 4.87
N PHE A 150 -6.34 0.57 3.76
CA PHE A 150 -6.34 1.40 2.56
C PHE A 150 -6.88 0.55 1.41
N ALA A 151 -8.17 0.69 1.09
CA ALA A 151 -8.86 -0.14 0.12
C ALA A 151 -8.77 0.44 -1.30
N PHE A 152 -8.70 -0.47 -2.28
CA PHE A 152 -8.71 -0.18 -3.70
C PHE A 152 -9.19 -1.42 -4.50
N ALA A 153 -9.44 -1.25 -5.81
CA ALA A 153 -9.80 -2.36 -6.70
C ALA A 153 -9.00 -2.37 -8.00
N VAL A 154 -8.74 -3.57 -8.51
CA VAL A 154 -8.17 -3.83 -9.85
C VAL A 154 -9.29 -4.31 -10.78
N TYR A 155 -9.38 -3.75 -11.99
CA TYR A 155 -10.44 -4.05 -12.97
C TYR A 155 -9.95 -4.22 -14.41
#